data_AF-A0A7G6SA08-F1
#
_entry.id   AF-A0A7G6SA08-F1
#
_cell.length_a   1.000
_cell.length_b   1.000
_cell.length_c   1.000
_cell.angle_alpha   90.00
_cell.angle_beta   90.00
_cell.angle_gamma   90.00
#
_symmetry.space_group_name_H-M   'P 1'
#
loop_
_entity.id
_entity.type
_entity.pdbx_description
1 polymer ?
#
loop_
_entity_poly.entity_id
_entity_poly.type
_entity_poly.pdbx_seq_one_letter_code
_entity_poly.pdbx_strand_id
1 'polypeptide(L)'
;MSSFKPCRTLLISTAIALGLTAPSFAAASTAKGEISIIQVMAMLDQAPSNPAANQVLTAYLGGIGETVGVMVDLAAKPEGSPLTACRTRIALDVKSVRRALETQPKSQWQQMAATPLIVRDMIKRAGCRLTD
;
A
#
# COMPACT_ATOMS: atom_id res chain seq x y z
N MET A 1 -38.51 12.25 49.29
CA MET A 1 -37.46 11.74 48.39
C MET A 1 -36.81 10.53 49.04
N SER A 2 -37.18 9.32 48.58
CA SER A 2 -36.49 8.04 48.79
C SER A 2 -37.36 6.93 48.20
N SER A 3 -36.85 6.19 47.22
CA SER A 3 -36.89 4.72 47.19
C SER A 3 -36.20 4.20 45.92
N PHE A 4 -34.97 3.71 46.09
CA PHE A 4 -34.33 2.81 45.13
C PHE A 4 -34.96 1.42 45.32
N LYS A 5 -35.45 0.79 44.25
CA LYS A 5 -35.63 -0.67 44.22
C LYS A 5 -35.12 -1.27 42.90
N PRO A 6 -34.47 -2.44 42.99
CA PRO A 6 -33.65 -3.02 41.93
C PRO A 6 -34.48 -3.90 41.00
N CYS A 7 -34.10 -4.00 39.73
CA CYS A 7 -34.56 -5.08 38.87
C CYS A 7 -33.40 -5.61 38.03
N ARG A 8 -32.91 -6.78 38.48
CA ARG A 8 -32.40 -7.91 37.70
C ARG A 8 -31.50 -7.60 36.49
N THR A 9 -30.22 -7.89 36.71
CA THR A 9 -29.43 -8.86 35.93
C THR A 9 -29.88 -9.10 34.49
N LEU A 10 -29.11 -8.56 33.54
CA LEU A 10 -28.72 -9.28 32.33
C LEU A 10 -27.34 -8.78 31.90
N LEU A 11 -26.33 -9.39 32.52
CA LEU A 11 -25.01 -9.55 31.93
C LEU A 11 -25.20 -10.33 30.63
N ILE A 12 -25.18 -9.67 29.48
CA ILE A 12 -25.03 -10.34 28.19
C ILE A 12 -23.61 -10.08 27.71
N SER A 13 -22.70 -10.89 28.22
CA SER A 13 -21.45 -11.22 27.54
C SER A 13 -21.83 -11.85 26.20
N THR A 14 -21.76 -11.07 25.11
CA THR A 14 -21.71 -11.66 23.77
C THR A 14 -20.25 -11.65 23.34
N ALA A 15 -19.55 -12.74 23.67
CA ALA A 15 -18.25 -13.03 23.12
C ALA A 15 -18.41 -13.21 21.60
N ILE A 16 -18.12 -12.18 20.82
CA ILE A 16 -17.93 -12.32 19.38
C ILE A 16 -16.53 -12.89 19.18
N ALA A 17 -16.42 -14.20 19.34
CA ALA A 17 -15.30 -15.00 18.89
C ALA A 17 -15.63 -15.51 17.48
N LEU A 18 -15.54 -14.65 16.47
CA LEU A 18 -15.33 -15.09 15.10
C LEU A 18 -13.90 -14.75 14.70
N GLY A 19 -13.00 -15.66 15.06
CA GLY A 19 -11.69 -15.74 14.46
C GLY A 19 -11.85 -16.10 12.98
N LEU A 20 -12.00 -15.09 12.13
CA LEU A 20 -11.58 -15.17 10.74
C LEU A 20 -10.05 -15.22 10.76
N THR A 21 -9.50 -16.41 10.99
CA THR A 21 -8.11 -16.69 10.67
C THR A 21 -7.99 -16.74 9.16
N ALA A 22 -8.04 -15.55 8.53
CA ALA A 22 -7.46 -15.39 7.21
C ALA A 22 -6.05 -16.01 7.30
N PRO A 23 -5.63 -16.84 6.32
CA PRO A 23 -4.27 -17.31 6.29
C PRO A 23 -3.39 -16.06 6.42
N SER A 24 -2.73 -15.96 7.57
CA SER A 24 -1.64 -15.01 7.76
C SER A 24 -0.56 -15.55 6.84
N PHE A 25 -0.65 -15.19 5.56
CA PHE A 25 0.53 -15.15 4.73
C PHE A 25 1.42 -14.19 5.49
N ALA A 26 2.37 -14.73 6.26
CA ALA A 26 3.54 -13.99 6.67
C ALA A 26 4.14 -13.48 5.36
N ALA A 27 3.68 -12.30 4.97
CA ALA A 27 3.81 -11.83 3.62
C ALA A 27 5.30 -11.63 3.41
N ALA A 28 5.84 -12.15 2.30
CA ALA A 28 7.29 -12.21 2.10
C ALA A 28 7.88 -10.80 2.19
N SER A 29 8.36 -10.46 3.38
CA SER A 29 8.95 -9.17 3.70
C SER A 29 10.46 -9.30 3.55
N THR A 30 11.11 -8.21 3.18
CA THR A 30 12.57 -8.14 3.21
C THR A 30 13.07 -8.30 4.65
N ALA A 31 14.37 -8.55 4.84
CA ALA A 31 14.97 -8.58 6.18
C ALA A 31 14.77 -7.27 7.00
N LYS A 32 14.40 -6.16 6.34
CA LYS A 32 14.15 -4.85 6.97
C LYS A 32 12.68 -4.59 7.29
N GLY A 33 11.77 -5.54 7.03
CA GLY A 33 10.34 -5.35 7.23
C GLY A 33 9.62 -4.67 6.06
N GLU A 34 10.32 -4.34 4.97
CA GLU A 34 9.72 -3.74 3.78
C GLU A 34 8.98 -4.78 2.93
N ILE A 35 7.90 -4.39 2.28
CA ILE A 35 7.17 -5.26 1.33
C ILE A 35 8.08 -5.58 0.14
N SER A 36 8.36 -6.87 -0.07
CA SER A 36 9.25 -7.32 -1.16
C SER A 36 8.56 -7.36 -2.52
N ILE A 37 9.35 -7.49 -3.60
CA ILE A 37 8.83 -7.71 -4.95
C ILE A 37 7.97 -8.99 -5.00
N ILE A 38 8.43 -10.09 -4.41
CA ILE A 38 7.68 -11.37 -4.43
C ILE A 38 6.29 -11.18 -3.83
N GLN A 39 6.18 -10.47 -2.72
CA GLN A 39 4.91 -10.22 -2.07
C GLN A 39 3.96 -9.40 -2.96
N VAL A 40 4.45 -8.34 -3.60
CA VAL A 40 3.61 -7.55 -4.52
C VAL A 40 3.19 -8.37 -5.74
N MET A 41 4.10 -9.15 -6.34
CA MET A 41 3.77 -10.02 -7.47
C MET A 41 2.71 -11.06 -7.09
N ALA A 42 2.82 -11.67 -5.90
CA ALA A 42 1.80 -12.60 -5.40
C ALA A 42 0.43 -11.91 -5.24
N MET A 43 0.39 -10.68 -4.72
CA MET A 43 -0.86 -9.90 -4.63
C MET A 43 -1.44 -9.59 -6.01
N LEU A 44 -0.59 -9.18 -6.97
CA LEU A 44 -0.99 -8.90 -8.35
C LEU A 44 -1.54 -10.14 -9.06
N ASP A 45 -0.98 -11.32 -8.79
CA ASP A 45 -1.42 -12.59 -9.39
C ASP A 45 -2.73 -13.10 -8.78
N GLN A 46 -2.94 -12.86 -7.48
CA GLN A 46 -4.14 -13.31 -6.77
C GLN A 46 -5.32 -12.34 -6.87
N ALA A 47 -5.08 -11.04 -7.05
CA ALA A 47 -6.15 -10.03 -7.06
C ALA A 47 -7.34 -10.32 -8.00
N PRO A 48 -7.17 -10.90 -9.21
CA PRO A 48 -8.29 -11.22 -10.09
C PRO A 48 -9.27 -12.27 -9.54
N SER A 49 -8.81 -13.17 -8.67
CA SER A 49 -9.59 -14.31 -8.17
C SER A 49 -9.77 -14.33 -6.65
N ASN A 50 -9.06 -13.47 -5.91
CA ASN A 50 -9.11 -13.38 -4.46
C ASN A 50 -9.47 -11.94 -4.02
N PRO A 51 -10.72 -11.72 -3.55
CA PRO A 51 -11.17 -10.40 -3.10
C PRO A 51 -10.32 -9.79 -1.99
N ALA A 52 -9.82 -10.61 -1.06
CA ALA A 52 -8.96 -10.13 0.01
C ALA A 52 -7.60 -9.66 -0.54
N ALA A 53 -6.99 -10.41 -1.44
CA ALA A 53 -5.74 -9.99 -2.10
C ALA A 53 -5.95 -8.70 -2.91
N ASN A 54 -7.09 -8.57 -3.58
CA ASN A 54 -7.45 -7.35 -4.31
C ASN A 54 -7.59 -6.13 -3.37
N GLN A 55 -8.28 -6.29 -2.24
CA GLN A 55 -8.42 -5.23 -1.25
C GLN A 55 -7.07 -4.79 -0.67
N VAL A 56 -6.21 -5.75 -0.31
CA VAL A 56 -4.87 -5.46 0.21
C VAL A 56 -4.01 -4.78 -0.85
N LEU A 57 -4.03 -5.27 -2.10
CA LEU A 57 -3.31 -4.65 -3.21
C LEU A 57 -3.81 -3.22 -3.46
N THR A 58 -5.12 -3.00 -3.47
CA THR A 58 -5.74 -1.69 -3.66
C THR A 58 -5.32 -0.73 -2.57
N ALA A 59 -5.36 -1.15 -1.30
CA ALA A 59 -4.92 -0.31 -0.19
C ALA A 59 -3.43 0.02 -0.27
N TYR A 60 -2.58 -0.97 -0.59
CA TYR A 60 -1.15 -0.78 -0.75
C TYR A 60 -0.81 0.19 -1.89
N LEU A 61 -1.39 0.01 -3.08
CA LEU A 61 -1.16 0.88 -4.21
C LEU A 61 -1.81 2.26 -4.02
N GLY A 62 -2.99 2.33 -3.41
CA GLY A 62 -3.66 3.58 -3.07
C GLY A 62 -2.81 4.45 -2.16
N GLY A 63 -2.29 3.87 -1.07
CA GLY A 63 -1.41 4.58 -0.15
C GLY A 63 -0.14 5.11 -0.84
N ILE A 64 0.47 4.33 -1.73
CA ILE A 64 1.62 4.79 -2.54
C ILE A 64 1.21 5.95 -3.46
N GLY A 65 0.12 5.78 -4.20
CA GLY A 65 -0.37 6.76 -5.16
C GLY A 65 -0.68 8.11 -4.52
N GLU A 66 -1.41 8.10 -3.40
CA GLU A 66 -1.75 9.29 -2.63
C GLU A 66 -0.51 9.96 -2.03
N THR A 67 0.39 9.19 -1.42
CA THR A 67 1.62 9.74 -0.84
C THR A 67 2.49 10.43 -1.89
N VAL A 68 2.67 9.80 -3.06
CA VAL A 68 3.43 10.40 -4.16
C VAL A 68 2.73 11.64 -4.71
N GLY A 69 1.40 11.60 -4.83
CA GLY A 69 0.60 12.77 -5.22
C GLY A 69 0.84 13.96 -4.30
N VAL A 70 0.75 13.76 -2.98
CA VAL A 70 1.03 14.79 -1.97
C VAL A 70 2.46 15.31 -2.08
N MET A 71 3.46 14.43 -2.24
CA MET A 71 4.85 14.84 -2.37
C MET A 71 5.08 15.74 -3.58
N VAL A 72 4.46 15.43 -4.71
CA VAL A 72 4.57 16.25 -5.93
C VAL A 72 3.82 17.56 -5.79
N ASP A 73 2.63 17.56 -5.18
CA ASP A 73 1.88 18.79 -4.91
C ASP A 73 2.64 19.73 -3.96
N LEU A 74 3.36 19.19 -2.98
CA LEU A 74 4.21 19.97 -2.07
C LEU A 74 5.45 20.52 -2.78
N ALA A 75 6.09 19.73 -3.65
CA ALA A 75 7.28 20.14 -4.37
C ALA A 75 7.01 21.13 -5.52
N ALA A 76 5.76 21.25 -5.96
CA ALA A 76 5.32 22.24 -6.94
C ALA A 76 5.06 23.63 -6.32
N LYS A 77 5.08 23.77 -4.98
CA LYS A 77 4.87 25.05 -4.30
C LYS A 77 6.11 25.95 -4.39
N PRO A 78 5.93 27.28 -4.47
CA PRO A 78 7.01 28.25 -4.72
C PRO A 78 8.13 28.29 -3.67
N GLU A 79 7.93 27.70 -2.49
CA GLU A 79 8.89 27.66 -1.36
C GLU A 79 9.73 26.36 -1.32
N GLY A 80 9.45 25.37 -2.17
CA GLY A 80 10.11 24.06 -2.15
C GLY A 80 11.24 23.91 -3.17
N SER A 81 12.28 23.11 -2.85
CA SER A 81 13.25 22.64 -3.85
C SER A 81 12.47 21.95 -4.99
N PRO A 82 12.62 22.39 -6.25
CA PRO A 82 11.62 22.06 -7.25
C PRO A 82 11.78 20.62 -7.70
N LEU A 83 10.77 19.78 -7.46
CA LEU A 83 10.40 18.88 -8.53
C LEU A 83 9.85 19.79 -9.63
N THR A 84 10.66 20.09 -10.64
CA THR A 84 10.23 20.86 -11.78
C THR A 84 9.11 20.06 -12.45
N ALA A 85 7.89 20.60 -12.37
CA ALA A 85 6.65 20.17 -13.00
C ALA A 85 6.72 18.82 -13.71
N CYS A 86 6.09 17.79 -13.14
CA CYS A 86 5.85 16.55 -13.87
C CYS A 86 5.16 16.86 -15.20
N ARG A 87 5.67 16.29 -16.30
CA ARG A 87 5.13 16.51 -17.66
C ARG A 87 3.70 16.02 -17.79
N THR A 88 3.36 14.98 -17.02
CA THR A 88 2.02 14.42 -16.97
C THR A 88 1.61 14.20 -15.52
N ARG A 89 0.30 14.02 -15.29
CA ARG A 89 -0.22 13.57 -14.00
C ARG A 89 0.46 12.25 -13.61
N ILE A 90 0.82 12.13 -12.33
CA ILE A 90 1.28 10.86 -11.77
C ILE A 90 0.11 9.89 -11.71
N ALA A 91 0.31 8.71 -12.29
CA ALA A 91 -0.67 7.63 -12.29
C ALA A 91 -0.01 6.31 -11.91
N LEU A 92 -0.77 5.52 -11.15
CA LEU A 92 -0.38 4.20 -10.71
C LEU A 92 -1.46 3.20 -11.11
N ASP A 93 -1.08 2.23 -11.93
CA ASP A 93 -1.94 1.10 -12.30
C ASP A 93 -1.20 -0.24 -12.20
N VAL A 94 -1.97 -1.32 -12.07
CA VAL A 94 -1.48 -2.69 -11.87
C VAL A 94 -0.49 -3.13 -12.96
N LYS A 95 -0.73 -2.80 -14.24
CA LYS A 95 0.16 -3.21 -15.34
C LYS A 95 1.49 -2.50 -15.25
N SER A 96 1.44 -1.23 -14.90
CA SER A 96 2.59 -0.37 -14.72
C SER A 96 3.48 -0.84 -13.55
N VAL A 97 2.86 -1.23 -12.42
CA VAL A 97 3.55 -1.81 -11.26
C VAL A 97 4.22 -3.11 -11.65
N ARG A 98 3.48 -4.04 -12.27
CA ARG A 98 4.02 -5.33 -12.70
C ARG A 98 5.26 -5.14 -13.58
N ARG A 99 5.16 -4.29 -14.60
CA ARG A 99 6.28 -3.97 -15.49
C ARG A 99 7.48 -3.40 -14.74
N ALA A 100 7.26 -2.47 -13.80
CA ALA A 100 8.33 -1.87 -13.02
C ALA A 100 9.13 -2.94 -12.24
N LEU A 101 8.43 -3.89 -11.64
CA LEU A 101 9.02 -4.96 -10.84
C LEU A 101 9.69 -6.04 -11.70
N GLU A 102 9.12 -6.37 -12.86
CA GLU A 102 9.65 -7.38 -13.79
C GLU A 102 11.01 -7.01 -14.39
N THR A 103 11.41 -5.72 -14.35
CA THR A 103 12.74 -5.27 -14.79
C THR A 103 13.88 -5.68 -13.85
N GLN A 104 13.57 -6.16 -12.65
CA GLN A 104 14.57 -6.52 -11.64
C GLN A 104 14.99 -8.00 -11.77
N PRO A 105 16.22 -8.36 -11.37
CA PRO A 105 16.67 -9.75 -11.40
C PRO A 105 15.89 -10.63 -10.42
N LYS A 106 15.23 -11.69 -10.94
CA LYS A 106 14.36 -12.60 -10.14
C LYS A 106 15.04 -13.18 -8.90
N SER A 107 16.34 -13.43 -8.96
CA SER A 107 17.14 -13.96 -7.84
C SER A 107 17.17 -13.01 -6.62
N GLN A 108 16.86 -11.73 -6.81
CA GLN A 108 16.89 -10.71 -5.74
C GLN A 108 15.50 -10.31 -5.25
N TRP A 109 14.42 -10.76 -5.91
CA TRP A 109 13.06 -10.26 -5.66
C TRP A 109 12.60 -10.40 -4.22
N GLN A 110 13.08 -11.41 -3.49
CA GLN A 110 12.72 -11.63 -2.09
C GLN A 110 13.26 -10.52 -1.16
N GLN A 111 14.41 -9.93 -1.48
CA GLN A 111 15.10 -8.96 -0.61
C GLN A 111 15.02 -7.52 -1.13
N MET A 112 14.43 -7.31 -2.30
CA MET A 112 14.24 -5.97 -2.85
C MET A 112 12.90 -5.40 -2.40
N ALA A 113 12.96 -4.21 -1.79
CA ALA A 113 11.76 -3.45 -1.43
C ALA A 113 11.02 -2.98 -2.69
N ALA A 114 9.73 -3.33 -2.81
CA ALA A 114 8.94 -3.01 -3.99
C ALA A 114 8.55 -1.53 -4.08
N THR A 115 8.18 -0.93 -2.94
CA THR A 115 7.70 0.46 -2.87
C THR A 115 8.64 1.47 -3.54
N PRO A 116 9.94 1.55 -3.20
CA PRO A 116 10.84 2.53 -3.84
C PRO A 116 10.99 2.31 -5.35
N LEU A 117 10.88 1.07 -5.83
CA LEU A 117 10.94 0.76 -7.27
C LEU A 117 9.69 1.28 -7.99
N ILE A 118 8.52 1.06 -7.39
CA ILE A 118 7.23 1.54 -7.90
C ILE A 118 7.22 3.07 -7.96
N VAL A 119 7.60 3.74 -6.87
CA VAL A 119 7.65 5.21 -6.80
C VAL A 119 8.60 5.79 -7.84
N ARG A 120 9.81 5.22 -7.98
CA ARG A 120 10.79 5.66 -8.99
C ARG A 120 10.24 5.53 -10.40
N ASP A 121 9.56 4.45 -10.70
CA ASP A 121 8.93 4.22 -12.00
C ASP A 121 7.74 5.18 -12.25
N MET A 122 6.92 5.48 -11.23
CA MET A 122 5.88 6.51 -11.31
C MET A 122 6.46 7.89 -11.67
N ILE A 123 7.48 8.33 -10.93
CA ILE A 123 8.18 9.61 -11.16
C ILE A 123 8.79 9.65 -12.56
N LYS A 124 9.48 8.57 -12.95
CA LYS A 124 10.10 8.45 -14.27
C LYS A 124 9.07 8.55 -15.41
N ARG A 125 7.94 7.85 -15.30
CA ARG A 125 6.87 7.91 -16.31
C ARG A 125 6.19 9.26 -16.37
N ALA A 126 5.98 9.90 -15.24
CA ALA A 126 5.43 11.25 -15.17
C ALA A 126 6.41 12.32 -15.67
N GLY A 127 7.68 11.95 -15.91
CA GLY A 127 8.72 12.83 -16.42
C GLY A 127 9.08 13.94 -15.44
N CYS A 128 8.84 13.73 -14.14
CA CYS A 128 9.21 14.69 -13.10
C CYS A 128 10.73 14.80 -13.04
N ARG A 129 11.26 16.02 -12.94
CA ARG A 129 12.68 16.28 -12.76
C ARG A 129 12.91 16.81 -11.35
N LEU A 130 13.86 16.20 -10.63
CA LEU A 130 14.42 16.83 -9.44
C LEU A 130 15.34 17.94 -9.94
N THR A 131 15.15 19.16 -9.45
CA THR A 131 16.08 20.26 -9.69
C THR A 131 17.17 20.15 -8.63
N ASP A 132 18.42 20.09 -9.07
CA ASP A 132 19.61 20.11 -8.20
C ASP A 132 19.74 21.45 -7.46
#